data_AF-A0A072VL93-F1
#
_entry.id   AF-A0A072VL93-F1
#
_cell.length_a   1.000
_cell.length_b   1.000
_cell.length_c   1.000
_cell.angle_alpha   90.00
_cell.angle_beta   90.00
_cell.angle_gamma   90.00
#
_symmetry.space_group_name_H-M   'P 1'
#
loop_
_entity.id
_entity.type
_entity.pdbx_description
1 polymer ?
#
loop_
_entity_poly.entity_id
_entity_poly.type
_entity_poly.pdbx_seq_one_letter_code
_entity_poly.pdbx_strand_id
1 'polypeptide(L)'
;MIDLINIRSIDINLADESAWIQAGATLSELYYKISETNKVHGFPSGLCPSVGIGSQISGGGFGTLFRKHGLAADHLVDAYGHLQDERLGDKSKKRKASVVEAREGIQ
;
A
#
# COMPACT_ATOMS: atom_id res chain seq x y z
N MET A 1 13.68 -19.82 1.17
CA MET A 1 12.63 -19.03 1.84
C MET A 1 13.14 -17.60 1.93
N ILE A 2 12.47 -16.65 1.27
CA ILE A 2 12.84 -15.23 1.30
C ILE A 2 11.92 -14.57 2.33
N ASP A 3 12.50 -14.07 3.42
CA ASP A 3 11.77 -13.36 4.45
C ASP A 3 11.71 -11.86 4.12
N LEU A 4 10.51 -11.28 4.20
CA LEU A 4 10.23 -9.87 3.96
C LEU A 4 9.91 -9.12 5.26
N ILE A 5 9.96 -9.79 6.42
CA ILE A 5 9.62 -9.22 7.73
C ILE A 5 10.47 -7.99 8.08
N ASN A 6 11.71 -7.87 7.60
CA ASN A 6 12.55 -6.69 7.85
C ASN A 6 12.35 -5.54 6.84
N ILE A 7 11.47 -5.70 5.85
CA ILE A 7 11.27 -4.75 4.74
C ILE A 7 9.84 -4.20 4.85
N ARG A 8 9.61 -3.32 5.83
CA ARG A 8 8.30 -2.78 6.25
C ARG A 8 8.17 -1.26 6.24
N SER A 9 9.11 -0.56 5.61
CA SER A 9 9.08 0.91 5.55
C SER A 9 7.85 1.40 4.80
N ILE A 10 7.20 2.40 5.38
CA ILE A 10 6.03 3.11 4.82
C ILE A 10 6.34 4.60 4.85
N ASP A 11 6.33 5.20 3.66
CA ASP A 11 6.55 6.61 3.40
C ASP A 11 5.31 7.18 2.70
N ILE A 12 4.73 8.25 3.25
CA ILE A 12 3.48 8.84 2.76
C ILE A 12 3.80 10.25 2.30
N ASN A 13 3.53 10.52 1.02
CA ASN A 13 3.60 11.85 0.45
C ASN A 13 2.18 12.37 0.21
N LEU A 14 1.72 13.26 1.10
CA LEU A 14 0.42 13.90 0.98
C LEU A 14 0.34 14.91 -0.16
N ALA A 15 1.46 15.52 -0.58
CA ALA A 15 1.45 16.46 -1.70
C ALA A 15 1.13 15.78 -3.04
N ASP A 16 1.55 14.52 -3.17
CA ASP A 16 1.30 13.68 -4.34
C ASP A 16 0.18 12.64 -4.11
N GLU A 17 -0.54 12.73 -2.98
CA GLU A 17 -1.59 11.77 -2.55
C GLU A 17 -1.16 10.29 -2.74
N SER A 18 0.09 9.97 -2.40
CA SER A 18 0.67 8.66 -2.66
C SER A 18 1.51 8.15 -1.51
N ALA A 19 1.60 6.83 -1.40
CA ALA A 19 2.39 6.14 -0.38
C ALA A 19 3.32 5.12 -1.03
N TRP A 20 4.58 5.14 -0.60
CA TRP A 20 5.55 4.08 -0.86
C TRP A 20 5.51 3.07 0.27
N ILE A 21 5.16 1.85 -0.08
CA ILE A 21 4.94 0.76 0.84
C ILE A 21 5.86 -0.39 0.46
N GLN A 22 6.60 -0.89 1.43
CA GLN A 22 7.41 -2.08 1.24
C GLN A 22 6.57 -3.37 1.31
N ALA A 23 6.98 -4.40 0.57
CA ALA A 23 6.22 -5.64 0.41
C ALA A 23 5.93 -6.40 1.72
N GLY A 24 6.77 -6.21 2.75
CA GLY A 24 6.61 -6.83 4.07
C GLY A 24 5.71 -6.07 5.04
N ALA A 25 5.28 -4.85 4.69
CA ALA A 25 4.37 -4.07 5.53
C ALA A 25 2.97 -4.69 5.57
N THR A 26 2.34 -4.58 6.73
CA THR A 26 0.97 -5.04 6.98
C THR A 26 -0.04 -3.93 6.80
N LEU A 27 -1.30 -4.29 6.57
CA LEU A 27 -2.39 -3.32 6.49
C LEU A 27 -2.56 -2.50 7.77
N SER A 28 -2.33 -3.11 8.93
CA SER A 28 -2.36 -2.39 10.20
C SER A 28 -1.34 -1.26 10.24
N GLU A 29 -0.09 -1.53 9.82
CA GLU A 29 0.97 -0.53 9.81
C GLU A 29 0.66 0.61 8.82
N LEU A 30 0.09 0.30 7.65
CA LEU A 30 -0.32 1.30 6.67
C LEU A 30 -1.47 2.17 7.19
N TYR A 31 -2.54 1.57 7.68
CA TYR A 31 -3.68 2.33 8.20
C TYR A 31 -3.27 3.18 9.39
N TYR A 32 -2.41 2.67 10.27
CA TYR A 32 -1.87 3.43 11.39
C TYR A 32 -1.10 4.66 10.90
N LYS A 33 -0.13 4.48 10.00
CA LYS A 33 0.66 5.57 9.41
C LYS A 33 -0.19 6.61 8.69
N ILE A 34 -1.17 6.17 7.89
CA ILE A 34 -2.09 7.11 7.22
C ILE A 34 -2.89 7.89 8.25
N SER A 35 -3.46 7.22 9.26
CA SER A 35 -4.26 7.87 10.31
C SER A 35 -3.48 8.85 11.17
N GLU A 36 -2.19 8.58 11.41
CA GLU A 36 -1.28 9.46 12.14
C GLU A 36 -0.97 10.72 11.33
N THR A 37 -0.85 10.58 10.00
CA THR A 37 -0.53 11.69 9.10
C THR A 37 -1.76 12.54 8.79
N ASN A 38 -2.90 11.92 8.48
CA ASN A 38 -4.15 12.60 8.16
C ASN A 38 -5.38 11.71 8.42
N LYS A 39 -6.41 12.27 9.07
CA LYS A 39 -7.68 11.56 9.35
C LYS A 39 -8.62 11.46 8.15
N VAL A 40 -8.27 12.11 7.04
CA VAL A 40 -9.14 12.27 5.86
C VAL A 40 -8.77 11.30 4.75
N HIS A 41 -7.56 10.77 4.74
CA HIS A 41 -7.06 9.86 3.71
C HIS A 41 -7.12 8.39 4.16
N GLY A 42 -7.19 7.47 3.20
CA GLY A 42 -7.22 6.03 3.42
C GLY A 42 -6.81 5.25 2.17
N PHE A 43 -6.71 3.93 2.30
CA PHE A 43 -6.32 3.05 1.20
C PHE A 43 -7.38 1.95 1.00
N PRO A 44 -7.88 1.73 -0.22
CA PRO A 44 -8.93 0.75 -0.47
C PRO A 44 -8.35 -0.66 -0.48
N SER A 45 -8.25 -1.27 0.70
CA SER A 45 -7.73 -2.62 0.88
C SER A 45 -8.54 -3.37 1.92
N GLY A 46 -8.24 -4.66 2.11
CA GLY A 46 -9.01 -5.52 2.99
C GLY A 46 -9.08 -5.06 4.46
N LEU A 47 -9.98 -5.71 5.17
CA LEU A 47 -10.29 -5.45 6.59
C LEU A 47 -9.32 -6.12 7.56
N CYS A 48 -8.62 -7.17 7.13
CA CYS A 48 -7.78 -7.98 8.01
C CYS A 48 -6.42 -7.30 8.25
N PRO A 49 -6.14 -6.79 9.46
CA PRO A 49 -4.98 -5.94 9.73
C PRO A 49 -3.64 -6.68 9.64
N SER A 50 -3.63 -8.00 9.88
CA SER A 50 -2.43 -8.85 9.83
C SER A 50 -1.98 -9.23 8.42
N VAL A 51 -2.80 -8.96 7.40
CA VAL A 51 -2.48 -9.35 6.02
C VAL A 51 -1.44 -8.37 5.45
N GLY A 52 -0.42 -8.94 4.81
CA GLY A 52 0.61 -8.17 4.12
C GLY A 52 0.06 -7.43 2.90
N ILE A 53 0.46 -6.18 2.72
CA ILE A 53 0.03 -5.35 1.58
C ILE A 53 0.54 -5.92 0.25
N GLY A 54 1.72 -6.55 0.26
CA GLY A 54 2.28 -7.19 -0.93
C GLY A 54 1.32 -8.21 -1.56
N SER A 55 0.63 -9.01 -0.74
CA SER A 55 -0.32 -10.03 -1.22
C SER A 55 -1.68 -9.42 -1.61
N GLN A 56 -2.21 -8.47 -0.84
CA GLN A 56 -3.45 -7.74 -1.18
C GLN A 56 -3.35 -7.10 -2.56
N ILE A 57 -2.28 -6.34 -2.79
CA ILE A 57 -2.06 -5.65 -4.07
C ILE A 57 -1.88 -6.65 -5.22
N SER A 58 -1.10 -7.72 -5.01
CA SER A 58 -0.85 -8.70 -6.07
C SER A 58 -2.07 -9.55 -6.40
N GLY A 59 -2.98 -9.74 -5.44
CA GLY A 59 -4.20 -10.55 -5.57
C GLY A 59 -5.47 -9.74 -5.82
N GLY A 60 -5.36 -8.45 -6.15
CA GLY A 60 -6.50 -7.55 -6.35
C GLY A 60 -6.86 -6.78 -5.08
N GLY A 61 -7.02 -7.45 -3.93
CA GLY A 61 -7.21 -6.80 -2.64
C GLY A 61 -8.58 -6.14 -2.51
N PHE A 62 -9.56 -6.93 -2.05
CA PHE A 62 -10.94 -6.49 -1.87
C PHE A 62 -11.14 -5.88 -0.47
N GLY A 63 -11.58 -4.62 -0.43
CA GLY A 63 -11.79 -3.85 0.78
C GLY A 63 -13.20 -3.30 0.94
N THR A 64 -13.50 -2.67 2.08
CA THR A 64 -14.78 -1.96 2.28
C THR A 64 -14.97 -0.80 1.32
N LEU A 65 -13.88 -0.20 0.87
CA LEU A 65 -13.85 0.91 -0.08
C LEU A 65 -13.97 0.45 -1.55
N PHE A 66 -14.02 -0.86 -1.83
CA PHE A 66 -14.01 -1.39 -3.19
C PHE A 66 -15.17 -0.89 -4.05
N ARG A 67 -16.37 -0.73 -3.50
CA ARG A 67 -17.53 -0.28 -4.29
C ARG A 67 -17.38 1.14 -4.83
N LYS A 68 -16.59 1.98 -4.16
CA LYS A 68 -16.41 3.38 -4.53
C LYS A 68 -15.10 3.64 -5.25
N HIS A 69 -14.03 2.96 -4.84
CA HIS A 69 -12.68 3.22 -5.32
C HIS A 69 -12.10 2.08 -6.17
N GLY A 70 -12.73 0.89 -6.21
CA GLY A 70 -12.19 -0.26 -6.92
C GLY A 70 -11.23 -1.09 -6.08
N LEU A 71 -10.46 -1.95 -6.73
CA LEU A 71 -9.55 -2.89 -6.06
C LEU A 71 -8.26 -2.19 -5.59
N ALA A 72 -7.60 -2.72 -4.56
CA ALA A 72 -6.29 -2.22 -4.14
C ALA A 72 -5.25 -2.22 -5.28
N ALA A 73 -5.40 -3.16 -6.22
CA ALA A 73 -4.58 -3.26 -7.42
C ALA A 73 -4.83 -2.12 -8.42
N ASP A 74 -6.03 -1.54 -8.48
CA ASP A 74 -6.35 -0.41 -9.36
C ASP A 74 -5.65 0.88 -8.92
N HIS A 75 -5.22 0.92 -7.66
CA HIS A 75 -4.50 2.03 -7.04
C HIS A 75 -2.98 1.86 -7.01
N LEU A 76 -2.44 0.87 -7.73
CA LEU A 76 -1.00 0.75 -7.94
C LEU A 76 -0.54 1.78 -8.97
N VAL A 77 0.34 2.68 -8.55
CA VAL A 77 0.96 3.67 -9.44
C VAL A 77 2.29 3.17 -9.98
N ASP A 78 3.08 2.51 -9.14
CA ASP A 78 4.40 1.99 -9.50
C ASP A 78 4.76 0.79 -8.63
N ALA A 79 5.54 -0.14 -9.15
CA ALA A 79 6.00 -1.30 -8.39
C ALA A 79 7.40 -1.70 -8.81
N TYR A 80 8.34 -1.68 -7.86
CA TYR A 80 9.66 -2.27 -8.04
C TYR A 80 9.61 -3.76 -7.68
N GLY A 81 9.67 -4.60 -8.71
CA GLY A 81 10.00 -6.01 -8.60
C GLY A 81 11.39 -6.26 -9.21
N HIS A 82 12.14 -7.20 -8.64
CA HIS A 82 13.38 -7.69 -9.26
C HIS A 82 13.06 -8.35 -10.61
N LEU A 83 13.01 -7.56 -11.68
CA LEU A 83 13.42 -8.01 -13.01
C LEU A 83 14.95 -8.12 -12.96
N GLN A 84 15.53 -9.16 -13.58
CA GLN A 84 16.97 -9.46 -13.58
C GLN A 84 17.81 -8.39 -14.30
N ASP A 85 17.85 -7.16 -13.78
CA ASP A 85 18.75 -6.12 -14.25
C ASP A 85 19.57 -5.60 -13.05
N GLU A 86 20.89 -5.79 -13.12
CA GLU A 86 21.86 -5.61 -12.03
C GLU A 86 22.14 -4.13 -11.67
N ARG A 87 21.19 -3.21 -11.88
CA ARG A 87 21.49 -1.76 -11.88
C ARG A 87 20.74 -0.85 -10.93
N LEU A 88 20.06 -1.36 -9.90
CA LEU A 88 19.42 -0.48 -8.90
C LEU A 88 19.62 -1.00 -7.47
N GLY A 89 20.74 -0.62 -6.88
CA GLY A 89 20.93 -0.68 -5.43
C GLY A 89 19.87 0.19 -4.72
N ASP A 90 19.27 -0.38 -3.68
CA ASP A 90 18.47 0.29 -2.64
C ASP A 90 16.96 0.55 -2.89
N LYS A 91 16.44 0.47 -4.13
CA LYS A 91 14.97 0.58 -4.39
C LYS A 91 14.23 -0.76 -4.50
N SER A 92 14.91 -1.88 -4.25
CA SER A 92 14.59 -3.19 -4.82
C SER A 92 13.24 -3.83 -4.46
N LYS A 93 12.49 -3.34 -3.47
CA LYS A 93 11.25 -3.99 -2.97
C LYS A 93 10.18 -3.00 -2.47
N LYS A 94 10.01 -1.85 -3.14
CA LYS A 94 9.00 -0.84 -2.79
C LYS A 94 7.90 -0.78 -3.85
N ARG A 95 6.65 -0.59 -3.43
CA ARG A 95 5.50 -0.34 -4.31
C ARG A 95 4.91 1.03 -3.98
N LYS A 96 4.59 1.82 -5.01
CA LYS A 96 3.87 3.08 -4.88
C LYS A 96 2.38 2.81 -5.09
N ALA A 97 1.59 3.17 -4.10
CA ALA A 97 0.15 3.13 -4.20
C ALA A 97 -0.41 4.54 -4.02
N SER A 98 -1.46 4.89 -4.76
CA SER A 98 -2.21 6.12 -4.53
C SER A 98 -3.06 5.96 -3.26
N VAL A 99 -3.06 6.97 -2.40
CA VAL A 99 -3.91 7.05 -1.21
C VAL A 99 -5.15 7.86 -1.61
N VAL A 100 -6.34 7.39 -1.27
CA VAL A 100 -7.61 8.05 -1.63
C VAL A 100 -8.19 8.78 -0.43
N GLU A 101 -9.01 9.80 -0.66
CA GLU A 101 -9.75 10.45 0.42
C GLU A 101 -10.81 9.48 1.00
N ALA A 102 -10.67 9.09 2.26
CA ALA A 102 -11.55 8.16 2.96
C ALA A 102 -12.88 8.79 3.44
N ARG A 103 -12.97 10.13 3.46
CA ARG A 103 -14.21 10.85 3.82
C ARG A 103 -15.38 10.54 2.89
N GLU A 104 -15.07 10.10 1.69
CA GLU A 104 -16.04 9.81 0.65
C GLU A 104 -16.70 8.41 0.82
N GLY A 105 -16.27 7.56 1.78
CA GLY A 105 -16.73 6.17 1.89
C GLY A 105 -17.61 5.81 3.09
N ILE A 106 -17.90 6.74 4.01
CA ILE A 106 -18.78 6.51 5.17
C ILE A 106 -20.05 7.34 4.98
N GLN A 107 -21.01 6.77 4.27
CA GLN A 107 -22.42 7.17 4.34
C GLN A 107 -23.29 5.93 4.44
#